data_AF-A0A1S4BP98-F1
#
_entry.id   AF-A0A1S4BP98-F1
#
_cell.length_a   1.000
_cell.length_b   1.000
_cell.length_c   1.000
_cell.angle_alpha   90.00
_cell.angle_beta   90.00
_cell.angle_gamma   90.00
#
_symmetry.space_group_name_H-M   'P 1'
#
loop_
_entity.id
_entity.type
_entity.pdbx_description
1 polymer ?
#
loop_
_entity_poly.entity_id
_entity_poly.type
_entity_poly.pdbx_seq_one_letter_code
_entity_poly.pdbx_strand_id
1 'polypeptide(L)'
;MSRNTILPMQKLIVHAAILIFALLPSVSSTQKHTKRIIHESSHHKVLELSPKLSFQIILHGFLLWVSMGFLMPIAILVMRMSNRQKCGRRLKLIFYTHASLQILSVILVITATTLSVINFENFFDNTHQRIGLALYVAIWLPIVAGIFRPDKGSKRRGAWFCFHWLIGITVTLLGIVNIYTGLQAYHMKTMKSISVWNWLFSAEVAVIAFIYLLQEKWHYIKQSGVTVGNDSVRPTDQETSPTNEKNELSSMPSPEPC
;
A
#
# COMPACT_ATOMS: atom_id res chain seq x y z
N MET A 1 7.12 -9.48 -29.03
CA MET A 1 5.89 -9.27 -28.25
C MET A 1 5.31 -7.87 -28.52
N SER A 2 4.01 -7.76 -28.85
CA SER A 2 3.42 -6.56 -29.46
C SER A 2 3.38 -5.33 -28.55
N ARG A 3 3.83 -4.20 -29.11
CA ARG A 3 3.84 -2.82 -28.59
C ARG A 3 2.46 -2.34 -28.06
N ASN A 4 1.38 -3.08 -28.36
CA ASN A 4 -0.01 -2.72 -28.05
C ASN A 4 -0.46 -3.01 -26.61
N THR A 5 0.27 -3.80 -25.81
CA THR A 5 -0.17 -4.16 -24.44
C THR A 5 0.47 -3.34 -23.32
N ILE A 6 1.56 -2.62 -23.60
CA ILE A 6 2.19 -1.67 -22.67
C ILE A 6 1.38 -0.36 -22.61
N LEU A 7 0.84 0.05 -23.76
CA LEU A 7 -0.01 1.22 -23.94
C LEU A 7 -1.25 1.31 -23.01
N PRO A 8 -2.08 0.26 -22.82
CA PRO A 8 -3.29 0.37 -21.99
C PRO A 8 -3.01 0.56 -20.50
N MET A 9 -1.87 0.08 -19.98
CA MET A 9 -1.55 0.22 -18.55
C MET A 9 -1.03 1.61 -18.20
N GLN A 10 -0.11 2.14 -19.00
CA GLN A 10 0.31 3.54 -18.85
C GLN A 10 -0.88 4.47 -19.09
N LYS A 11 -1.74 4.19 -20.06
CA LYS A 11 -2.99 4.94 -20.24
C LYS A 11 -3.87 4.85 -18.98
N LEU A 12 -4.13 3.68 -18.41
CA LEU A 12 -4.95 3.57 -17.19
C LEU A 12 -4.36 4.37 -16.02
N ILE A 13 -3.06 4.25 -15.76
CA ILE A 13 -2.39 4.98 -14.69
C ILE A 13 -2.44 6.49 -14.96
N VAL A 14 -2.23 6.92 -16.20
CA VAL A 14 -2.30 8.34 -16.58
C VAL A 14 -3.73 8.89 -16.47
N HIS A 15 -4.75 8.15 -16.92
CA HIS A 15 -6.15 8.57 -16.78
C HIS A 15 -6.57 8.60 -15.31
N ALA A 16 -6.16 7.61 -14.52
CA ALA A 16 -6.38 7.61 -13.07
C ALA A 16 -5.64 8.76 -12.40
N ALA A 17 -4.40 9.05 -12.80
CA ALA A 17 -3.64 10.20 -12.30
C ALA A 17 -4.35 11.51 -12.65
N ILE A 18 -4.81 11.70 -13.89
CA ILE A 18 -5.58 12.88 -14.31
C ILE A 18 -6.85 13.01 -13.48
N LEU A 19 -7.59 11.91 -13.26
CA LEU A 19 -8.79 11.90 -12.43
C LEU A 19 -8.46 12.26 -10.97
N ILE A 20 -7.41 11.66 -10.41
CA ILE A 20 -6.91 11.96 -9.05
C ILE A 20 -6.50 13.43 -8.95
N PHE A 21 -5.80 13.98 -9.96
CA PHE A 21 -5.44 15.39 -10.02
C PHE A 21 -6.67 16.29 -10.16
N ALA A 22 -7.70 15.87 -10.90
CA ALA A 22 -8.96 16.61 -11.00
C ALA A 22 -9.76 16.60 -9.68
N LEU A 23 -9.55 15.59 -8.83
CA LEU A 23 -10.15 15.48 -7.50
C LEU A 23 -9.40 16.27 -6.43
N LEU A 24 -8.27 16.91 -6.75
CA LEU A 24 -7.62 17.87 -5.86
C LEU A 24 -8.61 19.00 -5.56
N PRO A 25 -8.89 19.30 -4.27
CA PRO A 25 -9.64 20.48 -3.92
C PRO A 25 -8.95 21.70 -4.52
N SER A 26 -9.66 22.48 -5.33
CA SER A 26 -9.18 23.79 -5.74
C SER A 26 -9.05 24.61 -4.46
N VAL A 27 -7.82 24.94 -4.06
CA VAL A 27 -7.53 25.78 -2.89
C VAL A 27 -7.96 27.20 -3.23
N SER A 28 -9.26 27.43 -3.27
CA SER A 28 -9.83 28.77 -3.19
C SER A 28 -9.75 29.16 -1.73
N SER A 29 -8.69 29.90 -1.38
CA SER A 29 -8.50 30.53 -0.08
C SER A 29 -9.72 31.41 0.22
N THR A 30 -10.74 30.82 0.86
CA THR A 30 -11.88 31.55 1.39
C THR A 30 -11.61 31.77 2.86
N GLN A 31 -10.73 32.74 3.11
CA GLN A 31 -10.55 33.38 4.41
C GLN A 31 -11.81 34.20 4.73
N LYS A 32 -12.96 33.56 4.97
CA LYS A 32 -14.21 34.27 5.30
C LYS A 32 -14.92 33.83 6.58
N HIS A 33 -14.36 32.93 7.40
CA HIS A 33 -15.05 32.57 8.66
C HIS A 33 -14.23 32.67 9.95
N THR A 34 -12.92 32.90 9.89
CA THR A 34 -12.06 32.89 11.09
C THR A 34 -12.10 34.20 11.90
N LYS A 35 -12.61 35.30 11.33
CA LYS A 35 -12.61 36.61 12.05
C LYS A 35 -13.80 36.82 13.00
N ARG A 36 -14.82 35.95 13.01
CA ARG A 36 -16.04 36.19 13.80
C ARG A 36 -16.10 35.48 15.16
N ILE A 37 -15.20 34.53 15.45
CA ILE A 37 -15.29 33.71 16.69
C ILE A 37 -14.25 34.11 17.76
N ILE A 38 -13.25 34.94 17.44
CA ILE A 38 -12.21 35.32 18.42
C ILE A 38 -12.73 36.30 19.50
N HIS A 39 -13.94 36.85 19.36
CA HIS A 39 -14.48 37.81 20.33
C HIS A 39 -15.25 37.17 21.50
N GLU A 40 -15.39 35.85 21.61
CA GLU A 40 -16.17 35.28 22.70
C GLU A 40 -15.53 34.05 23.35
N SER A 41 -15.17 34.25 24.62
CA SER A 41 -14.95 33.22 25.65
C SER A 41 -13.57 32.57 25.72
N SER A 42 -12.67 33.28 26.40
CA SER A 42 -11.74 32.68 27.36
C SER A 42 -12.52 31.87 28.41
N HIS A 43 -12.54 30.54 28.33
CA HIS A 43 -12.75 29.64 29.47
C HIS A 43 -12.39 28.20 29.07
N HIS A 44 -11.49 27.58 29.83
CA HIS A 44 -11.23 26.13 29.78
C HIS A 44 -12.55 25.37 30.04
N LYS A 45 -13.23 24.95 28.98
CA LYS A 45 -14.28 23.94 29.01
C LYS A 45 -13.86 22.84 28.06
N VAL A 46 -13.97 21.59 28.51
CA VAL A 46 -14.03 20.41 27.64
C VAL A 46 -15.12 20.72 26.62
N LEU A 47 -14.72 21.14 25.42
CA LEU A 47 -15.63 21.55 24.37
C LEU A 47 -16.33 20.28 23.92
N GLU A 48 -17.56 20.05 24.35
CA GLU A 48 -18.38 18.97 23.82
C GLU A 48 -18.39 19.09 22.30
N LEU A 49 -17.71 18.17 21.61
CA LEU A 49 -17.67 18.19 20.16
C LEU A 49 -19.08 17.98 19.64
N SER A 50 -19.53 18.86 18.75
CA SER A 50 -20.77 18.67 18.00
C SER A 50 -20.85 17.23 17.46
N PRO A 51 -22.01 16.54 17.53
CA PRO A 51 -22.17 15.19 16.99
C PRO A 51 -21.67 15.06 15.55
N LYS A 52 -21.88 16.11 14.74
CA LYS A 52 -21.39 16.19 13.36
C LYS A 52 -19.87 16.15 13.29
N LEU A 53 -19.18 16.97 14.09
CA LEU A 53 -17.73 17.04 14.11
C LEU A 53 -17.12 15.73 14.62
N SER A 54 -17.72 15.14 15.66
CA SER A 54 -17.32 13.82 16.18
C SER A 54 -17.41 12.74 15.11
N PHE A 55 -18.51 12.69 14.36
CA PHE A 55 -18.68 11.75 13.24
C PHE A 55 -17.63 11.98 12.15
N GLN A 56 -17.37 13.23 11.76
CA GLN A 56 -16.37 13.56 10.75
C GLN A 56 -14.96 13.13 11.16
N ILE A 57 -14.58 13.29 12.43
CA ILE A 57 -13.28 12.85 12.94
C ILE A 57 -13.16 11.32 12.85
N ILE A 58 -14.21 10.58 13.24
CA ILE A 58 -14.25 9.13 13.13
C ILE A 58 -14.13 8.70 11.67
N LEU A 59 -14.88 9.34 10.78
CA LEU A 59 -14.84 9.05 9.34
C LEU A 59 -13.46 9.32 8.74
N HIS A 60 -12.81 10.45 9.09
CA HIS A 60 -11.45 10.76 8.67
C HIS A 60 -10.46 9.65 9.10
N GLY A 61 -10.50 9.26 10.37
CA GLY A 61 -9.65 8.21 10.91
C GLY A 61 -9.89 6.86 10.22
N PHE A 62 -11.15 6.49 10.01
CA PHE A 62 -11.52 5.23 9.35
C PHE A 62 -11.06 5.19 7.88
N LEU A 63 -11.27 6.27 7.12
CA LEU A 63 -10.83 6.37 5.73
C LEU A 63 -9.31 6.23 5.60
N LEU A 64 -8.55 6.88 6.49
CA LEU A 64 -7.08 6.77 6.48
C LEU A 64 -6.57 5.42 7.00
N TRP A 65 -7.25 4.78 7.94
CA TRP A 65 -6.96 3.40 8.32
C TRP A 65 -7.11 2.48 7.12
N VAL A 66 -8.30 2.44 6.50
CA VAL A 66 -8.56 1.58 5.33
C VAL A 66 -7.56 1.85 4.22
N SER A 67 -7.22 3.10 3.96
CA SER A 67 -6.26 3.47 2.92
C SER A 67 -4.80 3.13 3.27
N MET A 68 -4.23 3.81 4.26
CA MET A 68 -2.80 3.78 4.55
C MET A 68 -2.43 2.57 5.43
N GLY A 69 -3.34 2.15 6.31
CA GLY A 69 -3.16 1.02 7.22
C GLY A 69 -3.39 -0.33 6.57
N PHE A 70 -4.31 -0.42 5.60
CA PHE A 70 -4.70 -1.68 4.98
C PHE A 70 -4.41 -1.76 3.48
N LEU A 71 -5.06 -0.95 2.64
CA LEU A 71 -4.99 -1.09 1.17
C LEU A 71 -3.57 -0.91 0.62
N MET A 72 -2.82 0.08 1.11
CA MET A 72 -1.43 0.32 0.71
C MET A 72 -0.50 -0.86 1.02
N PRO A 73 -0.43 -1.36 2.28
CA PRO A 73 0.36 -2.56 2.58
C PRO A 73 -0.06 -3.78 1.77
N ILE A 74 -1.37 -4.00 1.57
CA ILE A 74 -1.86 -5.11 0.73
C ILE A 74 -1.39 -4.94 -0.72
N ALA A 75 -1.39 -3.72 -1.28
CA ALA A 75 -0.87 -3.46 -2.61
C ALA A 75 0.63 -3.82 -2.73
N ILE A 76 1.42 -3.56 -1.69
CA ILE A 76 2.84 -3.94 -1.62
C ILE A 76 2.98 -5.47 -1.56
N LEU A 77 2.20 -6.15 -0.70
CA LEU A 77 2.20 -7.62 -0.59
C LEU A 77 1.83 -8.29 -1.91
N VAL A 78 0.81 -7.76 -2.61
CA VAL A 78 0.38 -8.24 -3.92
C VAL A 78 1.52 -8.11 -4.93
N MET A 79 2.16 -6.94 -5.02
CA MET A 79 3.24 -6.74 -5.98
C MET A 79 4.47 -7.60 -5.66
N ARG A 80 4.77 -7.87 -4.39
CA ARG A 80 5.87 -8.75 -3.98
C ARG A 80 5.67 -10.21 -4.42
N MET A 81 4.43 -10.66 -4.63
CA MET A 81 4.15 -11.97 -5.25
C MET A 81 4.65 -12.08 -6.70
N SER A 82 4.89 -10.95 -7.38
CA SER A 82 5.41 -10.94 -8.76
C SER A 82 6.82 -11.52 -8.88
N ASN A 83 7.63 -11.49 -7.82
CA ASN A 83 8.98 -12.05 -7.81
C ASN A 83 9.02 -13.55 -8.16
N ARG A 84 7.89 -14.25 -8.04
CA ARG A 84 7.75 -15.68 -8.33
C ARG A 84 7.25 -15.98 -9.74
N GLN A 85 6.96 -14.95 -10.54
CA GLN A 85 6.34 -15.09 -11.86
C GLN A 85 7.30 -14.62 -12.96
N LYS A 86 7.69 -15.52 -13.85
CA LYS A 86 8.71 -15.24 -14.89
C LYS A 86 8.15 -14.46 -16.09
N CYS A 87 6.91 -14.74 -16.53
CA CYS A 87 6.17 -13.95 -17.55
C CYS A 87 4.69 -14.42 -17.58
N GLY A 88 3.82 -13.71 -18.30
CA GLY A 88 2.45 -14.16 -18.60
C GLY A 88 1.30 -13.40 -17.93
N ARG A 89 0.08 -13.91 -18.10
CA ARG A 89 -1.20 -13.28 -17.66
C ARG A 89 -1.25 -12.96 -16.17
N ARG A 90 -0.68 -13.83 -15.33
CA ARG A 90 -0.66 -13.66 -13.86
C ARG A 90 0.16 -12.44 -13.42
N LEU A 91 1.32 -12.21 -14.02
CA LEU A 91 2.15 -11.04 -13.72
C LEU A 91 1.42 -9.73 -14.08
N LYS A 92 0.68 -9.75 -15.20
CA LYS A 92 -0.15 -8.61 -15.62
C LYS A 92 -1.27 -8.35 -14.61
N LEU A 93 -1.96 -9.40 -14.15
CA LEU A 93 -3.00 -9.30 -13.15
C LEU A 93 -2.48 -8.72 -11.83
N ILE A 94 -1.35 -9.22 -11.32
CA ILE A 94 -0.70 -8.71 -10.10
C ILE A 94 -0.44 -7.20 -10.20
N PHE A 95 0.08 -6.75 -11.34
CA PHE A 95 0.35 -5.32 -11.56
C PHE A 95 -0.94 -4.49 -11.61
N TYR A 96 -1.99 -4.96 -12.29
CA TYR A 96 -3.28 -4.26 -12.29
C TYR A 96 -3.88 -4.20 -10.89
N THR A 97 -3.86 -5.31 -10.14
CA THR A 97 -4.34 -5.33 -8.76
C THR A 97 -3.56 -4.34 -7.90
N HIS A 98 -2.22 -4.32 -8.00
CA HIS A 98 -1.40 -3.33 -7.30
C HIS A 98 -1.80 -1.89 -7.66
N ALA A 99 -1.89 -1.56 -8.95
CA ALA A 99 -2.24 -0.22 -9.40
C ALA A 99 -3.65 0.20 -8.95
N SER A 100 -4.64 -0.70 -9.05
CA SER A 100 -6.01 -0.42 -8.61
C SER A 100 -6.11 -0.20 -7.10
N LEU A 101 -5.42 -1.01 -6.30
CA LEU A 101 -5.37 -0.82 -4.85
C LEU A 101 -4.69 0.52 -4.48
N GLN A 102 -3.62 0.90 -5.18
CA GLN A 102 -2.97 2.19 -4.96
C GLN A 102 -3.87 3.37 -5.34
N ILE A 103 -4.55 3.30 -6.48
CA ILE A 103 -5.51 4.33 -6.91
C ILE A 103 -6.63 4.48 -5.88
N LEU A 104 -7.22 3.37 -5.43
CA LEU A 104 -8.27 3.41 -4.41
C LEU A 104 -7.75 4.02 -3.10
N SER A 105 -6.55 3.65 -2.67
CA SER A 105 -5.91 4.21 -1.47
C SER A 105 -5.77 5.74 -1.59
N VAL A 106 -5.26 6.23 -2.72
CA VAL A 106 -5.07 7.66 -2.95
C VAL A 106 -6.40 8.43 -2.97
N ILE A 107 -7.45 7.87 -3.58
CA ILE A 107 -8.79 8.47 -3.56
C ILE A 107 -9.30 8.63 -2.12
N LEU A 108 -9.11 7.60 -1.27
CA LEU A 108 -9.49 7.67 0.13
C LEU A 108 -8.66 8.69 0.92
N VAL A 109 -7.35 8.80 0.65
CA VAL A 109 -6.49 9.83 1.25
C VAL A 109 -6.96 11.23 0.87
N ILE A 110 -7.25 11.48 -0.41
CA ILE A 110 -7.77 12.78 -0.86
C ILE A 110 -9.10 13.08 -0.19
N THR A 111 -10.02 12.12 -0.16
CA THR A 111 -11.33 12.29 0.49
C THR A 111 -11.18 12.63 1.97
N ALA A 112 -10.33 11.89 2.70
CA ALA A 112 -10.08 12.13 4.12
C ALA A 112 -9.35 13.45 4.39
N THR A 113 -8.43 13.85 3.52
CA THR A 113 -7.69 15.12 3.61
C THR A 113 -8.63 16.29 3.35
N THR A 114 -9.47 16.21 2.32
CA THR A 114 -10.51 17.21 2.02
C THR A 114 -11.48 17.35 3.19
N LEU A 115 -11.91 16.23 3.79
CA LEU A 115 -12.74 16.23 4.99
C LEU A 115 -12.06 17.00 6.14
N SER A 116 -10.76 16.78 6.34
CA SER A 116 -9.94 17.46 7.37
C SER A 116 -9.79 18.96 7.08
N VAL A 117 -9.46 19.33 5.85
CA VAL A 117 -9.23 20.73 5.45
C VAL A 117 -10.51 21.57 5.56
N ILE A 118 -11.66 21.00 5.20
CA ILE A 118 -12.94 21.74 5.19
C ILE A 118 -13.53 21.87 6.60
N ASN A 119 -13.39 20.83 7.45
CA ASN A 119 -14.18 20.74 8.68
C ASN A 119 -13.36 20.86 9.97
N PHE A 120 -12.04 20.69 9.92
CA PHE A 120 -11.19 20.68 11.12
C PHE A 120 -10.30 21.92 11.19
N GLU A 121 -9.92 22.28 12.42
CA GLU A 121 -8.90 23.29 12.67
C GLU A 121 -7.50 22.67 12.44
N ASN A 122 -6.82 23.16 11.40
CA ASN A 122 -5.51 22.67 10.97
C ASN A 122 -4.42 23.67 11.38
N PHE A 123 -4.12 23.77 12.67
CA PHE A 123 -3.05 24.63 13.19
C PHE A 123 -1.65 24.02 13.04
N PHE A 124 -1.55 22.72 12.72
CA PHE A 124 -0.29 21.97 12.58
C PHE A 124 0.59 21.98 13.84
N ASP A 125 -0.05 22.10 15.01
CA ASP A 125 0.58 22.17 16.33
C ASP A 125 0.96 20.80 16.89
N ASN A 126 0.31 19.74 16.40
CA ASN A 126 0.52 18.37 16.83
C ASN A 126 1.25 17.54 15.76
N THR A 127 1.93 16.49 16.24
CA THR A 127 2.73 15.58 15.41
C THR A 127 1.91 14.91 14.30
N HIS A 128 0.66 14.54 14.58
CA HIS A 128 -0.23 13.92 13.58
C HIS A 128 -0.49 14.83 12.39
N GLN A 129 -0.83 16.11 12.61
CA GLN A 129 -1.05 17.06 11.52
C GLN A 129 0.22 17.31 10.70
N ARG A 130 1.38 17.44 11.35
CA ARG A 130 2.67 17.65 10.67
C ARG A 130 3.07 16.44 9.81
N ILE A 131 2.94 15.22 10.35
CA ILE A 131 3.20 13.98 9.60
C ILE A 131 2.16 13.81 8.49
N GLY A 132 0.89 14.08 8.75
CA GLY A 132 -0.19 14.00 7.78
C GLY A 132 0.03 14.90 6.56
N LEU A 133 0.48 16.14 6.78
CA LEU A 133 0.85 17.04 5.69
C LEU A 133 2.04 16.51 4.88
N ALA A 134 3.10 16.05 5.57
CA ALA A 134 4.26 15.47 4.90
C ALA A 134 3.88 14.23 4.06
N LEU A 135 2.99 13.37 4.58
CA LEU A 135 2.44 12.22 3.87
C LEU A 135 1.63 12.61 2.65
N TYR A 136 0.77 13.62 2.78
CA TYR A 136 -0.04 14.11 1.67
C TYR A 136 0.83 14.61 0.50
N VAL A 137 1.99 15.19 0.78
CA VAL A 137 2.97 15.56 -0.25
C VAL A 137 3.72 14.32 -0.77
N ALA A 138 4.16 13.44 0.13
CA ALA A 138 4.99 12.29 -0.22
C ALA A 138 4.26 11.23 -1.05
N ILE A 139 2.94 11.08 -0.91
CA ILE A 139 2.13 10.07 -1.63
C ILE A 139 2.17 10.25 -3.15
N TRP A 140 2.47 11.44 -3.64
CA TRP A 140 2.61 11.72 -5.07
C TRP A 140 3.91 11.14 -5.65
N LEU A 141 4.96 10.98 -4.85
CA LEU A 141 6.26 10.48 -5.32
C LEU A 141 6.18 9.04 -5.88
N PRO A 142 5.58 8.05 -5.18
CA PRO A 142 5.35 6.72 -5.75
C PRO A 142 4.51 6.74 -7.03
N ILE A 143 3.49 7.61 -7.12
CA ILE A 143 2.60 7.70 -8.29
C ILE A 143 3.37 8.19 -9.51
N VAL A 144 4.11 9.30 -9.35
CA VAL A 144 4.96 9.88 -10.40
C VAL A 144 6.02 8.87 -10.84
N ALA A 145 6.67 8.20 -9.88
CA ALA A 145 7.60 7.12 -10.19
C ALA A 145 6.92 6.01 -11.00
N GLY A 146 5.69 5.62 -10.66
CA GLY A 146 4.90 4.63 -11.39
C GLY A 146 4.60 5.02 -12.84
N ILE A 147 4.29 6.30 -13.09
CA ILE A 147 4.05 6.84 -14.44
C ILE A 147 5.32 6.78 -15.29
N PHE A 148 6.46 7.19 -14.72
CA PHE A 148 7.77 7.18 -15.39
C PHE A 148 8.49 5.83 -15.35
N ARG A 149 7.73 4.73 -15.21
CA ARG A 149 8.27 3.36 -15.23
C ARG A 149 9.03 3.09 -16.54
N PRO A 150 10.35 2.83 -16.49
CA PRO A 150 11.17 2.55 -17.68
C PRO A 150 10.76 1.25 -18.38
N ASP A 151 11.07 1.12 -19.66
CA ASP A 151 10.84 -0.14 -20.40
C ASP A 151 11.67 -1.31 -19.87
N LYS A 152 11.19 -2.52 -20.15
CA LYS A 152 11.91 -3.77 -19.82
C LYS A 152 13.27 -3.77 -20.54
N GLY A 153 14.32 -4.23 -19.85
CA GLY A 153 15.68 -4.29 -20.39
C GLY A 153 16.48 -2.97 -20.33
N SER A 154 15.88 -1.85 -19.91
CA SER A 154 16.61 -0.60 -19.76
C SER A 154 17.56 -0.62 -18.56
N LYS A 155 18.77 -0.05 -18.71
CA LYS A 155 19.77 0.08 -17.62
C LYS A 155 19.22 0.84 -16.41
N ARG A 156 18.28 1.77 -16.62
CA ARG A 156 17.62 2.58 -15.59
C ARG A 156 16.57 1.81 -14.77
N ARG A 157 16.12 0.64 -15.23
CA ARG A 157 15.02 -0.12 -14.61
C ARG A 157 15.33 -0.57 -13.19
N GLY A 158 16.58 -0.97 -12.92
CA GLY A 158 17.01 -1.40 -11.59
C GLY A 158 16.98 -0.25 -10.58
N ALA A 159 17.57 0.89 -10.93
CA ALA A 159 17.56 2.09 -10.09
C ALA A 159 16.13 2.60 -9.84
N TRP A 160 15.29 2.63 -10.88
CA TRP A 160 13.87 2.97 -10.75
C TRP A 160 13.14 2.02 -9.79
N PHE A 161 13.37 0.71 -9.89
CA PHE A 161 12.74 -0.28 -9.03
C PHE A 161 13.14 -0.07 -7.57
N CYS A 162 14.44 0.11 -7.28
CA CYS A 162 14.94 0.38 -5.95
C CYS A 162 14.32 1.67 -5.36
N PHE A 163 14.33 2.75 -6.14
CA PHE A 163 13.74 4.02 -5.73
C PHE A 163 12.24 3.92 -5.45
N HIS A 164 11.47 3.38 -6.40
CA HIS A 164 10.02 3.22 -6.28
C HIS A 164 9.63 2.31 -5.11
N TRP A 165 10.38 1.23 -4.91
CA TRP A 165 10.19 0.33 -3.78
C TRP A 165 10.49 1.01 -2.44
N LEU A 166 11.63 1.69 -2.33
CA LEU A 166 12.04 2.36 -1.08
C LEU A 166 11.04 3.45 -0.70
N ILE A 167 10.68 4.34 -1.63
CA ILE A 167 9.73 5.41 -1.35
C ILE A 167 8.33 4.87 -1.02
N GLY A 168 7.91 3.79 -1.69
CA GLY A 168 6.64 3.12 -1.39
C GLY A 168 6.60 2.59 0.04
N ILE A 169 7.64 1.87 0.48
CA ILE A 169 7.75 1.37 1.86
C ILE A 169 7.78 2.53 2.86
N THR A 170 8.57 3.57 2.61
CA THR A 170 8.64 4.75 3.50
C THR A 170 7.29 5.43 3.66
N VAL A 171 6.55 5.67 2.58
CA VAL A 171 5.21 6.29 2.63
C VAL A 171 4.23 5.42 3.42
N THR A 172 4.26 4.10 3.23
CA THR A 172 3.40 3.17 3.97
C THR A 172 3.72 3.16 5.46
N LEU A 173 5.00 3.08 5.84
CA LEU A 173 5.42 3.11 7.25
C LEU A 173 5.04 4.43 7.92
N LEU A 174 5.26 5.55 7.23
CA LEU A 174 4.88 6.86 7.74
C LEU A 174 3.35 6.97 7.89
N GLY A 175 2.57 6.34 7.00
CA GLY A 175 1.13 6.20 7.11
C GLY A 175 0.68 5.46 8.38
N ILE A 176 1.33 4.34 8.69
CA ILE A 176 1.08 3.57 9.92
C ILE A 176 1.38 4.41 11.17
N VAL A 177 2.53 5.09 11.20
CA VAL A 177 2.88 6.02 12.30
C VAL A 177 1.86 7.15 12.43
N ASN A 178 1.36 7.66 11.30
CA ASN A 178 0.35 8.72 11.31
C ASN A 178 -1.00 8.26 11.87
N ILE A 179 -1.38 7.00 11.66
CA ILE A 179 -2.59 6.42 12.26
C ILE A 179 -2.42 6.31 13.78
N TYR A 180 -1.29 5.82 14.28
CA TYR A 180 -1.03 5.76 15.73
C TYR A 180 -1.07 7.15 16.38
N THR A 181 -0.39 8.13 15.78
CA THR A 181 -0.43 9.52 16.29
C THR A 181 -1.82 10.14 16.16
N GLY A 182 -2.60 9.77 15.13
CA GLY A 182 -3.99 10.17 14.95
C GLY A 182 -4.93 9.60 16.02
N LEU A 183 -4.75 8.34 16.41
CA LEU A 183 -5.47 7.73 17.54
C LEU A 183 -5.15 8.46 18.84
N GLN A 184 -3.89 8.81 19.09
CA GLN A 184 -3.50 9.60 20.26
C GLN A 184 -4.13 11.01 20.22
N ALA A 185 -4.12 11.67 19.06
CA ALA A 185 -4.78 12.97 18.89
C ALA A 185 -6.30 12.88 19.12
N TYR A 186 -6.94 11.78 18.69
CA TYR A 186 -8.35 11.50 18.95
C TYR A 186 -8.62 11.30 20.45
N HIS A 187 -7.77 10.56 21.15
CA HIS A 187 -7.87 10.38 22.60
C HIS A 187 -7.77 11.72 23.34
N MET A 188 -6.77 12.54 23.01
CA MET A 188 -6.59 13.86 23.61
C MET A 188 -7.76 14.82 23.35
N LYS A 189 -8.37 14.76 22.16
CA LYS A 189 -9.52 15.62 21.81
C LYS A 189 -10.84 15.15 22.43
N THR A 190 -11.06 13.85 22.55
CA THR A 190 -12.38 13.29 22.92
C THR A 190 -12.43 12.67 24.31
N MET A 191 -11.27 12.47 24.95
CA MET A 191 -11.08 11.70 26.19
C MET A 191 -11.60 10.25 26.12
N LYS A 192 -11.98 9.76 24.92
CA LYS A 192 -12.45 8.39 24.72
C LYS A 192 -11.29 7.43 24.69
N SER A 193 -11.46 6.26 25.30
CA SER A 193 -10.46 5.20 25.26
C SER A 193 -10.19 4.75 23.83
N ILE A 194 -8.91 4.64 23.48
CA ILE A 194 -8.43 4.17 22.17
C ILE A 194 -7.82 2.76 22.24
N SER A 195 -7.82 2.13 23.43
CA SER A 195 -7.09 0.87 23.67
C SER A 195 -7.49 -0.23 22.69
N VAL A 196 -8.80 -0.43 22.48
CA VAL A 196 -9.32 -1.45 21.55
C VAL A 196 -8.85 -1.18 20.11
N TRP A 197 -8.97 0.06 19.63
CA TRP A 197 -8.53 0.44 18.29
C TRP A 197 -7.02 0.28 18.11
N ASN A 198 -6.24 0.63 19.14
CA ASN A 198 -4.79 0.48 19.13
C ASN A 198 -4.37 -1.00 19.05
N TRP A 199 -5.03 -1.87 19.81
CA TRP A 199 -4.80 -3.32 19.75
C TRP A 199 -5.19 -3.91 18.40
N LEU A 200 -6.37 -3.55 17.87
CA LEU A 200 -6.83 -4.01 16.56
C LEU A 200 -5.86 -3.60 15.46
N PHE A 201 -5.45 -2.33 15.43
CA PHE A 201 -4.51 -1.84 14.42
C PHE A 201 -3.14 -2.51 14.55
N SER A 202 -2.65 -2.71 15.79
CA SER A 202 -1.37 -3.38 16.02
C SER A 202 -1.40 -4.85 15.59
N ALA A 203 -2.51 -5.55 15.85
CA ALA A 203 -2.69 -6.92 15.39
C ALA A 203 -2.73 -6.99 13.85
N GLU A 204 -3.45 -6.09 13.19
CA GLU A 204 -3.49 -5.96 11.72
C GLU A 204 -2.08 -5.74 11.14
N VAL A 205 -1.34 -4.76 11.65
CA VAL A 205 0.03 -4.45 11.22
C VAL A 205 0.96 -5.64 11.45
N ALA A 206 0.85 -6.33 12.59
CA ALA A 206 1.63 -7.52 12.90
C ALA A 206 1.35 -8.67 11.92
N VAL A 207 0.08 -8.91 11.57
CA VAL A 207 -0.30 -9.93 10.57
C VAL A 207 0.26 -9.58 9.19
N ILE A 208 0.12 -8.32 8.76
CA ILE A 208 0.67 -7.84 7.49
C ILE A 208 2.19 -8.00 7.46
N ALA A 209 2.89 -7.60 8.52
CA ALA A 209 4.34 -7.74 8.65
C ALA A 209 4.77 -9.22 8.64
N PHE A 210 4.04 -10.08 9.34
CA PHE A 210 4.28 -11.51 9.34
C PHE A 210 4.15 -12.11 7.93
N ILE A 211 3.08 -11.78 7.21
CA ILE A 211 2.89 -12.21 5.81
C ILE A 211 4.02 -11.68 4.92
N TYR A 212 4.43 -10.42 5.10
CA TYR A 212 5.53 -9.81 4.35
C TYR A 212 6.83 -10.60 4.50
N LEU A 213 7.19 -10.98 5.74
CA LEU A 213 8.37 -11.77 6.05
C LEU A 213 8.25 -13.21 5.53
N LEU A 214 7.08 -13.84 5.69
CA LEU A 214 6.81 -15.19 5.18
C LEU A 214 6.96 -15.28 3.65
N GLN A 215 6.64 -14.22 2.91
CA GLN A 215 6.79 -14.21 1.45
C GLN A 215 8.24 -14.46 1.01
N GLU A 216 9.23 -14.09 1.81
CA GLU A 216 10.64 -14.35 1.52
C GLU A 216 11.02 -15.81 1.74
N LYS A 217 10.55 -16.41 2.84
CA LYS A 217 10.93 -17.76 3.25
C LYS A 217 10.12 -18.88 2.59
N TRP A 218 9.03 -18.55 1.92
CA TRP A 218 8.11 -19.50 1.31
C TRP A 218 8.75 -20.53 0.37
N HIS A 219 9.80 -20.16 -0.37
CA HIS A 219 10.51 -21.08 -1.25
C HIS A 219 11.21 -22.20 -0.45
N TYR A 220 11.88 -21.83 0.64
CA TYR A 220 12.51 -22.79 1.56
C TYR A 220 11.48 -23.70 2.22
N ILE A 221 10.35 -23.15 2.71
CA ILE A 221 9.28 -23.94 3.33
C ILE A 221 8.73 -25.00 2.38
N LYS A 222 8.51 -24.64 1.10
CA LYS A 222 8.07 -25.60 0.09
C LYS A 222 9.08 -26.70 -0.19
N GLN A 223 10.36 -26.35 -0.22
CA GLN A 223 11.43 -27.34 -0.46
C GLN A 223 11.63 -28.28 0.74
N SER A 224 11.57 -27.76 1.97
CA SER A 224 11.66 -28.57 3.19
C SER A 224 10.50 -29.56 3.36
N GLY A 225 9.29 -29.20 2.91
CA GLY A 225 8.15 -30.13 2.89
C GLY A 225 8.28 -31.25 1.85
N VAL A 226 8.96 -30.99 0.72
CA VAL A 226 9.20 -31.99 -0.33
C VAL A 226 10.29 -33.00 0.09
N THR A 227 11.33 -32.56 0.80
CA THR A 227 12.38 -33.46 1.31
C THR A 227 11.86 -34.41 2.39
N VAL A 228 11.03 -33.93 3.33
CA VAL A 228 10.43 -34.78 4.39
C VAL A 228 9.45 -35.82 3.80
N GLY A 229 8.76 -35.49 2.71
CA GLY A 229 7.87 -36.43 2.02
C GLY A 229 8.60 -37.57 1.29
N ASN A 230 9.80 -37.31 0.77
CA ASN A 230 10.61 -38.32 0.08
C ASN A 230 11.35 -39.25 1.04
N ASP A 231 11.73 -38.77 2.23
CA ASP A 231 12.42 -39.61 3.23
C ASP A 231 11.48 -40.61 3.92
N SER A 232 10.15 -40.48 3.73
CA SER A 232 9.15 -41.39 4.27
C SER A 232 8.78 -42.55 3.34
N VAL A 233 9.29 -42.60 2.10
CA VAL A 233 9.02 -43.68 1.14
C VAL A 233 10.32 -44.32 0.69
N ARG A 234 10.92 -45.12 1.57
CA ARG A 234 11.96 -46.09 1.20
C ARG A 234 11.33 -47.49 1.28
N PRO A 235 11.01 -48.15 0.16
CA PRO A 235 10.82 -49.58 0.14
C PRO A 235 12.20 -50.22 0.32
N THR A 236 12.30 -51.13 1.27
CA THR A 236 13.41 -52.07 1.40
C THR A 236 13.33 -53.05 0.21
N ASP A 237 14.52 -53.45 -0.29
CA ASP A 237 14.84 -54.70 -0.98
C ASP A 237 15.13 -54.71 -2.52
N GLN A 238 16.43 -54.97 -2.78
CA GLN A 238 17.05 -55.90 -3.75
C GLN A 238 17.37 -55.52 -5.23
N GLU A 239 18.70 -55.49 -5.50
CA GLU A 239 19.49 -56.14 -6.59
C GLU A 239 18.88 -56.29 -8.00
N THR A 240 19.47 -55.91 -9.15
CA THR A 240 20.82 -56.18 -9.72
C THR A 240 20.99 -55.43 -11.08
N SER A 241 22.20 -54.90 -11.36
CA SER A 241 23.01 -54.81 -12.62
C SER A 241 22.44 -54.56 -14.06
N PRO A 242 23.28 -54.13 -15.05
CA PRO A 242 23.00 -52.99 -15.94
C PRO A 242 22.83 -53.35 -17.44
N THR A 243 22.27 -52.46 -18.29
CA THR A 243 22.60 -52.33 -19.74
C THR A 243 22.01 -51.05 -20.37
N ASN A 244 22.81 -50.48 -21.29
CA ASN A 244 22.60 -49.40 -22.27
C ASN A 244 21.18 -49.24 -22.87
N GLU A 245 20.75 -48.02 -23.18
CA GLU A 245 20.96 -47.37 -24.50
C GLU A 245 20.38 -45.94 -24.56
N LYS A 246 20.91 -45.18 -25.51
CA LYS A 246 20.72 -43.75 -25.73
C LYS A 246 19.44 -43.42 -26.50
N ASN A 247 19.05 -42.16 -26.38
CA ASN A 247 18.28 -41.34 -27.32
C ASN A 247 16.76 -41.52 -27.36
N GLU A 248 16.05 -40.67 -26.60
CA GLU A 248 14.88 -39.98 -27.14
C GLU A 248 15.00 -38.47 -26.88
N LEU A 249 15.23 -37.75 -27.97
CA LEU A 249 15.15 -36.31 -28.11
C LEU A 249 13.67 -35.90 -28.02
N SER A 250 13.20 -35.50 -26.84
CA SER A 250 11.90 -34.86 -26.68
C SER A 250 12.05 -33.34 -26.68
N SER A 251 11.41 -32.73 -27.67
CA SER A 251 11.27 -31.30 -27.90
C SER A 251 10.88 -30.53 -26.65
N MET A 252 11.76 -29.65 -26.17
CA MET A 252 11.37 -28.62 -25.20
C MET A 252 10.40 -27.62 -25.87
N PRO A 253 9.28 -27.26 -25.23
CA PRO A 253 8.48 -26.15 -25.70
C PRO A 253 9.30 -24.87 -25.59
N SER A 254 9.41 -24.16 -26.71
CA SER A 254 10.03 -22.84 -26.78
C SER A 254 9.41 -21.91 -25.72
N PRO A 255 10.21 -21.20 -24.90
CA PRO A 255 9.68 -20.25 -23.95
C PRO A 255 8.92 -19.15 -24.72
N GLU A 256 7.67 -18.89 -24.30
CA GLU A 256 6.87 -17.79 -24.84
C GLU A 256 7.71 -16.50 -24.84
N PRO A 257 7.85 -15.83 -26.01
CA PRO A 257 8.66 -14.63 -26.09
C PRO A 257 7.97 -13.50 -25.32
N CYS A 258 8.63 -13.07 -24.24
CA CYS A 258 8.43 -11.76 -23.64
C CYS A 258 8.84 -10.63 -24.64
#